data_AF-A0A0B8PF00-F1
#
_entry.id   AF-A0A0B8PF00-F1
#
_cell.length_a   1.000
_cell.length_b   1.000
_cell.length_c   1.000
_cell.angle_alpha   90.00
_cell.angle_beta   90.00
_cell.angle_gamma   90.00
#
_symmetry.space_group_name_H-M   'P 1'
#
loop_
_entity.id
_entity.type
_entity.pdbx_description
1 polymer ?
#
loop_
_entity_poly.entity_id
_entity_poly.type
_entity_poly.pdbx_seq_one_letter_code
_entity_poly.pdbx_strand_id
1 'polypeptide(L)' 'MSLSEVLGARETSESVCRAGIVPGSHAEHEWQELDKKMSTLLSLITEQSILEQAS' A
#
# COMPACT_ATOMS: atom_id res chain seq x y z
N MET A 1 -4.75 33.58 4.63
CA MET A 1 -4.45 32.37 3.84
C MET A 1 -3.01 32.01 4.09
N SER A 2 -2.80 30.97 4.89
CA SER A 2 -1.49 30.38 5.14
C SER A 2 -1.07 29.56 3.91
N LEU A 3 0.23 29.49 3.64
CA LEU A 3 0.79 28.63 2.58
C LEU A 3 0.45 27.14 2.82
N SER A 4 0.16 26.77 4.07
CA SER A 4 -0.34 25.45 4.45
C SER A 4 -1.76 25.15 3.98
N GLU A 5 -2.57 26.15 3.64
CA GLU A 5 -3.93 25.97 3.07
C GLU A 5 -3.89 25.81 1.54
N VAL A 6 -2.86 26.34 0.86
CA VAL A 6 -2.71 26.26 -0.61
C VAL A 6 -2.01 24.96 -1.03
N LEU A 7 -1.12 24.44 -0.19
CA LEU A 7 -0.44 23.16 -0.37
C LEU A 7 -1.09 22.14 0.56
N GLY A 8 -2.24 21.58 0.15
CA GLY A 8 -2.83 20.44 0.84
C GLY A 8 -1.77 19.38 1.07
N ALA A 9 -1.44 19.10 2.33
CA ALA A 9 -0.41 18.16 2.72
C ALA A 9 -0.82 16.77 2.22
N ARG A 10 -0.30 16.36 1.06
CA ARG A 10 -0.42 14.98 0.58
C ARG A 10 0.54 14.15 1.40
N GLU A 11 0.04 13.54 2.47
CA GLU A 11 0.74 12.47 3.16
C GLU A 11 0.97 11.33 2.16
N THR A 12 2.24 11.08 1.83
CA THR A 12 2.62 9.95 0.99
C THR A 12 2.85 8.75 1.90
N SER A 13 1.87 7.88 2.03
CA SER A 13 2.03 6.63 2.77
C SER A 13 2.87 5.67 1.92
N GLU A 14 4.14 5.51 2.28
CA GLU A 14 5.00 4.48 1.72
C GLU A 14 4.67 3.14 2.38
N SER A 15 4.22 2.17 1.59
CA SER A 15 3.96 0.82 2.08
C SER A 15 5.07 -0.16 1.69
N VAL A 16 5.48 -1.01 2.64
CA VAL A 16 6.49 -2.04 2.47
C VAL A 16 5.92 -3.40 2.86
N CYS A 17 6.01 -4.38 1.97
CA CYS A 17 5.65 -5.78 2.23
C CYS A 17 6.92 -6.66 2.28
N ARG A 18 6.86 -7.80 2.98
CA ARG A 18 7.98 -8.74 3.12
C ARG A 18 7.57 -10.18 2.73
N ALA A 19 8.54 -10.93 2.19
CA ALA A 19 8.47 -12.37 1.93
C ALA A 19 9.51 -13.11 2.78
N GLY A 20 9.18 -14.33 3.25
CA GLY A 20 10.06 -15.14 4.07
C GLY A 20 10.71 -16.23 3.23
N ILE A 21 12.02 -16.13 3.00
CA ILE A 21 12.75 -17.07 2.12
C ILE A 21 13.36 -18.20 2.95
N VAL A 22 13.12 -19.45 2.54
CA VAL A 22 13.67 -20.67 3.17
C VAL A 22 14.36 -21.58 2.14
N PRO A 23 15.19 -22.56 2.55
CA PRO A 23 15.75 -23.54 1.62
C PRO A 23 14.65 -24.25 0.83
N GLY A 24 14.76 -24.24 -0.50
CA GLY A 24 13.72 -24.75 -1.41
C GLY A 24 12.68 -23.71 -1.84
N SER A 25 12.75 -22.46 -1.36
CA SER A 25 11.95 -21.36 -1.92
C SER A 25 12.31 -21.09 -3.39
N HIS A 26 11.29 -20.80 -4.19
CA HIS A 26 11.44 -20.40 -5.59
C HIS A 26 11.15 -18.91 -5.72
N ALA A 27 12.08 -18.16 -6.30
CA ALA A 27 11.97 -16.70 -6.41
C ALA A 27 10.66 -16.24 -7.05
N GLU A 28 10.17 -16.95 -8.07
CA GLU A 28 8.91 -16.65 -8.76
C GLU A 28 7.69 -16.79 -7.83
N HIS A 29 7.64 -17.82 -6.99
CA HIS A 29 6.54 -18.02 -6.04
C HIS A 29 6.56 -16.95 -4.94
N GLU A 30 7.74 -16.66 -4.39
CA GLU A 30 7.90 -15.64 -3.34
C GLU A 30 7.53 -14.24 -3.85
N TRP A 31 7.85 -13.95 -5.13
CA TRP A 31 7.42 -12.72 -5.78
C TRP A 31 5.90 -12.65 -5.94
N GLN A 32 5.25 -13.73 -6.36
CA GLN A 32 3.79 -13.78 -6.48
C GLN A 32 3.10 -13.60 -5.12
N GLU A 33 3.63 -14.20 -4.06
CA GLU A 33 3.10 -14.02 -2.70
C GLU A 33 3.27 -12.58 -2.20
N LEU A 34 4.39 -11.94 -2.56
CA LEU A 34 4.62 -10.54 -2.22
C LEU A 34 3.68 -9.60 -2.99
N ASP A 35 3.47 -9.85 -4.28
CA ASP A 35 2.55 -9.09 -5.15
C ASP A 35 1.11 -9.16 -4.66
N LYS A 36 0.64 -10.35 -4.25
CA LYS A 36 -0.69 -10.52 -3.64
C LYS A 36 -0.85 -9.69 -2.37
N LYS A 37 0.14 -9.69 -1.48
CA LYS A 37 0.10 -8.90 -0.24
C LYS A 37 0.00 -7.41 -0.53
N MET A 38 0.78 -6.93 -1.50
CA MET A 38 0.76 -5.52 -1.91
C MET A 38 -0.59 -5.15 -2.52
N SER A 39 -1.12 -6.00 -3.41
CA SER A 39 -2.42 -5.81 -4.05
C SER A 39 -3.56 -5.74 -3.04
N THR A 40 -3.59 -6.65 -2.06
CA THR A 40 -4.60 -6.63 -0.99
C THR A 40 -4.51 -5.34 -0.17
N LEU A 41 -3.30 -4.94 0.21
CA LEU A 41 -3.12 -3.73 1.02
C LEU A 41 -3.56 -2.47 0.24
N LEU A 42 -3.18 -2.35 -1.03
CA LEU A 42 -3.60 -1.25 -1.89
C LEU A 42 -5.13 -1.22 -2.07
N SER A 43 -5.77 -2.38 -2.19
CA SER A 43 -7.24 -2.49 -2.24
C SER A 43 -7.87 -1.92 -0.97
N LEU A 44 -7.39 -2.33 0.20
CA LEU A 44 -7.93 -1.87 1.49
C LEU A 44 -7.75 -0.35 1.70
N ILE A 45 -6.60 0.20 1.33
CA ILE A 45 -6.35 1.64 1.41
C ILE A 45 -7.28 2.40 0.46
N THR A 46 -7.48 1.88 -0.75
CA THR A 46 -8.38 2.49 -1.75
C THR A 46 -9.83 2.45 -1.27
N GLU A 47 -10.29 1.31 -0.74
CA GLU A 47 -11.64 1.17 -0.18
C GLU A 47 -11.89 2.12 0.98
N GLN A 48 -10.94 2.25 1.92
CA GLN A 48 -11.05 3.19 3.04
C GLN A 48 -11.12 4.64 2.55
N SER A 49 -10.28 5.00 1.58
CA SER A 49 -10.29 6.34 0.98
C SER A 49 -11.63 6.66 0.31
N ILE A 50 -12.24 5.69 -0.39
CA ILE A 50 -13.56 5.87 -1.01
C ILE A 50 -14.65 6.07 0.05
N LEU A 51 -14.60 5.32 1.17
CA LEU A 51 -15.57 5.44 2.25
C LEU A 51 -15.47 6.78 2.99
N GLU A 52 -14.26 7.31 3.21
CA GLU A 52 -14.06 8.65 3.80
C GLU A 52 -14.58 9.78 2.92
N GLN A 53 -14.54 9.65 1.58
CA GLN A 53 -15.04 10.67 0.65
C GLN A 53 -16.58 10.67 0.52
N ALA A 54 -17.27 9.63 1.00
CA ALA A 54 -18.72 9.46 0.87
C ALA A 54 -19.52 9.83 2.14
N SER A 55 -18.84 10.23 3.22
CA SER A 55 -19.44 10.70 4.49
C SER A 55 -19.34 12.21 4.65
#